data_AF-A0A6M2ECF3-F1
#
_entry.id   AF-A0A6M2ECF3-F1
#
_cell.length_a   1.000
_cell.length_b   1.000
_cell.length_c   1.000
_cell.angle_alpha   90.00
_cell.angle_beta   90.00
_cell.angle_gamma   90.00
#
_symmetry.space_group_name_H-M   'P 1'
#
loop_
_entity.id
_entity.type
_entity.pdbx_description
1 polymer ?
#
loop_
_entity_poly.entity_id
_entity_poly.type
_entity_poly.pdbx_seq_one_letter_code
_entity_poly.pdbx_strand_id
1 'polypeptide(L)'
;MKQRFSEGMIRRPFMKLPARSSAVIFVLLFLLVGALVCTRLLDSTVTGGSTVVKAFLTDKIPKIPRNKTEYPVNCTAFNPRRKCPANYPRSIQEGPDRPSASTCPEHFRWIHEDLRPWAHTGISRDMVERAKRTANFRLVIVNGKAYMERYRKSFQTRDTFTVWGIIQLLRKYPGKLPDLDMMFDCVDWPVVRSSDYSGPNATSPPALFRYCGDDDSLDVVFPDWSFWGWPEVNIKPWESLSSDLKEGNKITKWMEREPYAFWKGNPFVAATRQDLMKCHASETQDWNARVYAQDWIKESQQGYQQSNLANQCVHKYKIYIEGSAWSVSEKYILACDSVTLLVKPHYYDFFTRSLVPKRHYWPIKEDDKCRSIKFAVEWGNNHSEEAQAMGKAASEFIQEDLKMDYVYDYMFHLLNEYAKLLTFKPTKPGRAIELCAEAMACPANGLEKKFMMDSMVMSPADTSPCTMPPPYDPPSLHSVFQRNGNSIKQVEAWEKEYWDNQIKQS
;
A
#
# COMPACT_ATOMS: atom_id res chain seq x y z
N MET A 1 -58.49 -43.42 62.52
CA MET A 1 -57.92 -44.20 63.64
C MET A 1 -56.42 -43.87 63.61
N LYS A 2 -55.76 -43.10 64.48
CA LYS A 2 -55.92 -42.51 65.83
C LYS A 2 -55.08 -41.20 65.82
N GLN A 3 -55.62 -40.02 66.23
CA GLN A 3 -55.32 -39.28 67.49
C GLN A 3 -53.82 -38.99 67.78
N ARG A 4 -53.35 -37.88 68.36
CA ARG A 4 -53.71 -36.46 68.65
C ARG A 4 -52.64 -36.00 69.69
N PHE A 5 -52.39 -34.69 69.79
CA PHE A 5 -51.84 -33.95 70.97
C PHE A 5 -50.34 -34.09 71.33
N SER A 6 -49.66 -33.10 71.92
CA SER A 6 -49.81 -31.65 72.15
C SER A 6 -48.46 -31.11 72.65
N GLU A 7 -48.22 -29.80 72.47
CA GLU A 7 -47.62 -28.80 73.41
C GLU A 7 -46.47 -29.19 74.36
N GLY A 8 -45.44 -28.39 74.67
CA GLY A 8 -45.16 -26.96 74.46
C GLY A 8 -44.17 -26.47 75.57
N MET A 9 -43.50 -25.34 75.31
CA MET A 9 -42.82 -24.41 76.28
C MET A 9 -41.50 -24.86 76.98
N ILE A 10 -40.45 -24.05 77.24
CA ILE A 10 -40.12 -22.59 77.25
C ILE A 10 -38.56 -22.43 77.24
N ARG A 11 -38.03 -21.31 76.67
CA ARG A 11 -37.00 -20.33 77.18
C ARG A 11 -35.90 -19.88 76.17
N ARG A 12 -36.17 -18.71 75.52
CA ARG A 12 -35.39 -17.44 75.35
C ARG A 12 -33.83 -17.38 75.31
N PRO A 13 -33.23 -16.30 74.74
CA PRO A 13 -32.42 -16.36 73.50
C PRO A 13 -30.91 -16.05 73.69
N PHE A 14 -30.09 -16.37 72.69
CA PHE A 14 -28.73 -15.84 72.56
C PHE A 14 -28.52 -15.14 71.20
N MET A 15 -27.87 -13.98 71.26
CA MET A 15 -27.65 -13.01 70.20
C MET A 15 -26.88 -13.58 68.99
N LYS A 16 -27.31 -13.19 67.79
CA LYS A 16 -26.54 -13.34 66.54
C LYS A 16 -25.49 -12.23 66.44
N LEU A 17 -24.23 -12.59 66.12
CA LEU A 17 -23.26 -11.70 65.47
C LEU A 17 -23.06 -12.15 64.01
N PRO A 18 -22.87 -11.24 63.04
CA PRO A 18 -22.85 -11.58 61.61
C PRO A 18 -21.48 -12.08 61.14
N ALA A 19 -21.48 -13.22 60.44
CA ALA A 19 -20.35 -13.82 59.74
C ALA A 19 -19.97 -13.04 58.45
N ARG A 20 -19.66 -11.74 58.56
CA ARG A 20 -19.20 -10.91 57.42
C ARG A 20 -17.81 -10.30 57.58
N SER A 21 -17.12 -10.48 58.71
CA SER A 21 -15.78 -9.87 58.91
C SER A 21 -14.60 -10.73 58.47
N SER A 22 -14.74 -12.05 58.31
CA SER A 22 -13.57 -12.91 58.06
C SER A 22 -13.06 -12.84 56.61
N ALA A 23 -13.95 -12.68 55.61
CA ALA A 23 -13.54 -12.65 54.20
C ALA A 23 -12.80 -11.35 53.81
N VAL A 24 -13.19 -10.22 54.43
CA VAL A 24 -12.56 -8.91 54.16
C VAL A 24 -11.13 -8.87 54.70
N ILE A 25 -10.88 -9.52 55.84
CA ILE A 25 -9.54 -9.61 56.45
C ILE A 25 -8.59 -10.43 55.58
N PHE A 26 -9.06 -11.53 54.98
CA PHE A 26 -8.24 -12.35 54.07
C PHE A 26 -7.89 -11.62 52.77
N VAL A 27 -8.82 -10.84 52.20
CA VAL A 27 -8.55 -10.04 50.99
C VAL A 27 -7.54 -8.92 51.28
N LEU A 28 -7.64 -8.26 52.43
CA LEU A 28 -6.68 -7.23 52.85
C LEU A 28 -5.27 -7.81 53.10
N LEU A 29 -5.18 -9.01 53.67
CA LEU A 29 -3.90 -9.72 53.86
C LEU A 29 -3.25 -10.11 52.53
N PHE A 30 -4.03 -10.59 51.56
CA PHE A 30 -3.52 -10.89 50.21
C PHE A 30 -3.04 -9.63 49.47
N LEU A 31 -3.76 -8.51 49.60
CA LEU A 31 -3.34 -7.23 49.01
C LEU A 31 -2.08 -6.67 49.68
N LEU A 32 -1.92 -6.83 51.00
CA LEU A 32 -0.71 -6.42 51.73
C LEU A 32 0.52 -7.26 51.38
N VAL A 33 0.36 -8.58 51.23
CA VAL A 33 1.45 -9.47 50.80
C VAL A 33 1.81 -9.21 49.32
N GLY A 34 0.83 -8.97 48.45
CA GLY A 34 1.06 -8.57 47.07
C GLY A 34 1.81 -7.23 46.95
N ALA A 35 1.47 -6.25 47.78
CA ALA A 35 2.16 -4.96 47.83
C ALA A 35 3.61 -5.09 48.34
N LEU A 36 3.86 -5.94 49.33
CA LEU A 36 5.21 -6.21 49.88
C LEU A 36 6.13 -6.98 48.91
N VAL A 37 5.57 -7.84 48.04
CA VAL A 37 6.33 -8.54 47.01
C VAL A 37 6.62 -7.61 45.82
N CYS A 38 5.69 -6.72 45.46
CA CYS A 38 5.93 -5.71 44.42
C CYS A 38 6.95 -4.64 44.83
N THR A 39 7.03 -4.26 46.12
CA THR A 39 8.05 -3.29 46.59
C THR A 39 9.44 -3.90 46.64
N ARG A 40 9.58 -5.20 46.96
CA ARG A 40 10.90 -5.87 46.97
C ARG A 40 11.42 -6.25 45.57
N LEU A 41 10.54 -6.40 44.58
CA LEU A 41 10.94 -6.63 43.18
C LEU A 41 11.31 -5.34 42.43
N LEU A 42 10.87 -4.17 42.92
CA LEU A 42 11.27 -2.87 42.39
C LEU A 42 12.59 -2.34 42.98
N ASP A 43 13.07 -2.90 44.10
CA ASP A 43 14.27 -2.45 44.83
C ASP A 43 15.58 -3.19 44.46
N SER A 44 15.57 -4.09 43.47
CA SER A 44 16.76 -4.89 43.11
C SER A 44 17.28 -4.67 41.70
N THR A 45 17.33 -3.42 41.20
CA THR A 45 18.25 -3.05 40.09
C THR A 45 18.57 -1.55 40.06
N VAL A 46 19.09 -0.96 41.15
CA VAL A 46 20.00 0.21 41.05
C VAL A 46 20.99 0.21 42.22
N THR A 47 22.23 -0.20 41.97
CA THR A 47 23.40 0.24 42.73
C THR A 47 24.48 0.74 41.77
N GLY A 48 24.78 2.04 41.89
CA GLY A 48 25.83 2.78 41.18
C GLY A 48 25.28 3.60 40.01
N GLY A 49 25.05 4.91 40.06
CA GLY A 49 25.48 5.95 40.98
C GLY A 49 25.85 7.18 40.14
N SER A 50 24.92 8.11 39.97
CA SER A 50 25.17 9.57 39.86
C SER A 50 23.85 10.34 39.79
N THR A 51 23.75 11.34 40.65
CA THR A 51 22.63 12.23 40.93
C THR A 51 22.10 12.95 39.69
N VAL A 52 20.82 12.71 39.35
CA VAL A 52 20.06 13.53 38.40
C VAL A 52 19.56 14.77 39.14
N VAL A 53 20.27 15.88 38.96
CA VAL A 53 19.66 17.21 39.10
C VAL A 53 18.64 17.35 37.98
N LYS A 54 17.38 17.59 38.36
CA LYS A 54 16.25 17.84 37.46
C LYS A 54 16.45 19.20 36.78
N ALA A 55 17.27 19.24 35.73
CA ALA A 55 17.39 20.39 34.84
C ALA A 55 16.32 20.27 33.74
N PHE A 56 15.26 21.06 33.88
CA PHE A 56 14.36 21.43 32.78
C PHE A 56 15.13 22.32 31.79
N LEU A 57 16.03 21.73 31.00
CA LEU A 57 16.63 22.31 29.79
C LEU A 57 17.06 21.16 28.88
N THR A 58 16.12 20.49 28.22
CA THR A 58 16.45 20.00 26.87
C THR A 58 16.36 21.19 25.95
N ASP A 59 17.42 21.99 25.94
CA ASP A 59 17.80 22.67 24.71
C ASP A 59 18.01 21.53 23.71
N LYS A 60 16.98 21.24 22.91
CA LYS A 60 17.23 20.69 21.59
C LYS A 60 18.11 21.73 20.94
N ILE A 61 19.43 21.52 20.95
CA ILE A 61 20.33 22.24 20.05
C ILE A 61 19.59 22.20 18.71
N PRO A 62 19.20 23.34 18.14
CA PRO A 62 18.57 23.34 16.84
C PRO A 62 19.56 22.61 15.93
N LYS A 63 19.19 21.43 15.42
CA LYS A 63 19.94 20.86 14.31
C LYS A 63 19.84 21.93 13.25
N ILE A 64 20.91 22.71 13.08
CA ILE A 64 21.03 23.69 12.02
C ILE A 64 20.63 22.90 10.77
N PRO A 65 19.54 23.27 10.07
CA PRO A 65 19.20 22.62 8.81
C PRO A 65 20.47 22.66 7.99
N ARG A 66 21.07 21.50 7.69
CA ARG A 66 22.13 21.49 6.70
C ARG A 66 21.47 22.06 5.45
N ASN A 67 21.92 23.24 5.02
CA ASN A 67 21.47 23.83 3.77
C ASN A 67 21.78 22.82 2.68
N LYS A 68 20.78 22.03 2.29
CA LYS A 68 20.94 21.02 1.25
C LYS A 68 21.13 21.78 -0.05
N THR A 69 22.23 21.51 -0.73
CA THR A 69 22.39 22.00 -2.10
C THR A 69 21.30 21.37 -2.96
N GLU A 70 20.43 22.21 -3.52
CA GLU A 70 19.42 21.80 -4.46
C GLU A 70 19.97 21.80 -5.88
N TYR A 71 19.43 20.91 -6.71
CA TYR A 71 19.82 20.73 -8.10
C TYR A 71 18.60 20.91 -9.03
N PRO A 72 18.01 22.11 -9.11
CA PRO A 72 16.85 22.34 -9.96
C PRO A 72 17.14 22.08 -11.44
N VAL A 73 16.11 21.74 -12.22
CA VAL A 73 16.23 21.53 -13.67
C VAL A 73 16.62 22.84 -14.35
N ASN A 74 17.69 22.81 -15.16
CA ASN A 74 18.17 24.00 -15.88
C ASN A 74 17.97 23.89 -17.40
N CYS A 75 16.80 24.33 -17.87
CA CYS A 75 16.47 24.28 -19.30
C CYS A 75 17.23 25.27 -20.17
N THR A 76 17.64 26.41 -19.63
CA THR A 76 18.44 27.41 -20.36
C THR A 76 19.81 26.85 -20.74
N ALA A 77 20.45 26.11 -19.83
CA ALA A 77 21.72 25.44 -20.10
C ALA A 77 21.54 24.18 -20.96
N PHE A 78 20.45 23.44 -20.78
CA PHE A 78 20.18 22.19 -21.50
C PHE A 78 19.79 22.40 -22.96
N ASN A 79 18.86 23.32 -23.25
CA ASN A 79 18.24 23.46 -24.58
C ASN A 79 19.25 23.63 -25.73
N PRO A 80 20.33 24.43 -25.60
CA PRO A 80 21.34 24.57 -26.65
C PRO A 80 22.23 23.32 -26.81
N ARG A 81 22.50 22.62 -25.71
CA ARG A 81 23.50 21.53 -25.67
C ARG A 81 22.90 20.15 -25.91
N ARG A 82 21.62 19.96 -25.55
CA ARG A 82 20.90 18.68 -25.55
C ARG A 82 21.71 17.55 -24.90
N LYS A 83 22.43 17.89 -23.83
CA LYS A 83 23.30 16.97 -23.09
C LYS A 83 23.00 17.07 -21.60
N CYS A 84 22.95 15.92 -20.95
CA CYS A 84 22.70 15.85 -19.52
C CYS A 84 23.81 16.57 -18.72
N PRO A 85 23.44 17.29 -17.65
CA PRO A 85 24.43 18.00 -16.83
C PRO A 85 25.44 17.05 -16.19
N ALA A 86 26.71 17.46 -16.16
CA ALA A 86 27.78 16.70 -15.52
C ALA A 86 27.94 17.02 -14.02
N ASN A 87 27.23 18.03 -13.52
CA ASN A 87 27.33 18.58 -12.17
C ASN A 87 26.39 17.90 -11.16
N TYR A 88 25.65 16.87 -11.56
CA TYR A 88 24.84 16.12 -10.61
C TYR A 88 25.72 15.39 -9.58
N PRO A 89 25.25 15.28 -8.32
CA PRO A 89 25.89 14.45 -7.32
C PRO A 89 26.10 13.04 -7.85
N ARG A 90 27.29 12.50 -7.63
CA ARG A 90 27.62 11.10 -7.97
C ARG A 90 27.62 10.17 -6.75
N SER A 91 27.50 10.74 -5.56
CA SER A 91 27.48 10.03 -4.29
C SER A 91 26.72 10.85 -3.26
N ILE A 92 26.18 10.17 -2.26
CA ILE A 92 25.61 10.78 -1.05
C ILE A 92 26.77 11.21 -0.14
N GLN A 93 26.72 12.42 0.41
CA GLN A 93 27.66 12.85 1.46
C GLN A 93 27.20 12.25 2.79
N GLU A 94 27.86 11.19 3.26
CA GLU A 94 27.53 10.55 4.53
C GLU A 94 28.15 11.36 5.69
N GLY A 95 27.31 11.93 6.55
CA GLY A 95 27.75 12.64 7.76
C GLY A 95 28.01 11.69 8.93
N PRO A 96 28.82 12.09 9.92
CA PRO A 96 29.16 11.26 11.08
C PRO A 96 27.97 10.94 12.00
N ASP A 97 26.93 11.79 12.03
CA ASP A 97 25.73 11.60 12.85
C ASP A 97 24.59 10.92 12.07
N ARG A 98 24.83 9.73 11.51
CA ARG A 98 23.83 9.02 10.70
C ARG A 98 22.78 8.36 11.60
N PRO A 99 21.48 8.65 11.44
CA PRO A 99 20.42 7.82 12.04
C PRO A 99 20.48 6.39 11.46
N SER A 100 20.18 5.37 12.26
CA SER A 100 19.99 4.02 11.71
C SER A 100 18.86 4.05 10.69
N ALA A 101 19.03 3.38 9.55
CA ALA A 101 17.96 3.22 8.58
C ALA A 101 16.76 2.52 9.26
N SER A 102 15.56 3.06 9.09
CA SER A 102 14.34 2.40 9.54
C SER A 102 14.15 1.07 8.82
N THR A 103 13.37 0.16 9.39
CA THR A 103 12.94 -1.05 8.68
C THR A 103 11.93 -0.66 7.59
N CYS A 104 12.06 -1.25 6.40
CA CYS A 104 11.07 -1.04 5.34
C CYS A 104 9.72 -1.69 5.70
N PRO A 105 8.59 -1.18 5.18
CA PRO A 105 7.28 -1.81 5.31
C PRO A 105 7.26 -3.28 4.86
N GLU A 106 6.34 -4.07 5.44
CA GLU A 106 6.27 -5.52 5.20
C GLU A 106 6.03 -5.91 3.73
N HIS A 107 5.40 -5.04 2.92
CA HIS A 107 5.20 -5.33 1.49
C HIS A 107 6.50 -5.41 0.68
N PHE A 108 7.63 -4.94 1.21
CA PHE A 108 8.93 -5.10 0.57
C PHE A 108 9.39 -6.56 0.52
N ARG A 109 8.88 -7.43 1.41
CA ARG A 109 9.20 -8.87 1.38
C ARG A 109 8.79 -9.52 0.06
N TRP A 110 7.77 -8.99 -0.61
CA TRP A 110 7.29 -9.53 -1.87
C TRP A 110 8.29 -9.39 -3.02
N ILE A 111 9.28 -8.50 -2.91
CA ILE A 111 10.41 -8.42 -3.86
C ILE A 111 11.12 -9.77 -3.97
N HIS A 112 11.28 -10.49 -2.85
CA HIS A 112 11.92 -11.81 -2.85
C HIS A 112 11.10 -12.83 -3.65
N GLU A 113 9.77 -12.79 -3.53
CA GLU A 113 8.88 -13.70 -4.25
C GLU A 113 8.83 -13.37 -5.75
N ASP A 114 8.78 -12.09 -6.11
CA ASP A 114 8.76 -11.63 -7.50
C ASP A 114 10.07 -11.97 -8.24
N LEU A 115 11.19 -11.96 -7.54
CA LEU A 115 12.51 -12.32 -8.09
C LEU A 115 12.88 -13.80 -7.91
N ARG A 116 12.10 -14.55 -7.14
CA ARG A 116 12.31 -15.99 -6.86
C ARG A 116 12.56 -16.84 -8.11
N PRO A 117 11.88 -16.63 -9.26
CA PRO A 117 12.09 -17.45 -10.45
C PRO A 117 13.55 -17.47 -10.96
N TRP A 118 14.35 -16.46 -10.62
CA TRP A 118 15.75 -16.34 -11.04
C TRP A 118 16.74 -16.44 -9.88
N ALA A 119 16.29 -16.68 -8.64
CA ALA A 119 17.15 -16.63 -7.45
C ALA A 119 18.34 -17.61 -7.51
N HIS A 120 18.19 -18.76 -8.18
CA HIS A 120 19.24 -19.79 -8.29
C HIS A 120 19.93 -19.83 -9.65
N THR A 121 19.26 -19.39 -10.72
CA THR A 121 19.75 -19.45 -12.10
C THR A 121 20.38 -18.15 -12.58
N GLY A 122 20.02 -17.04 -11.94
CA GLY A 122 20.30 -15.69 -12.42
C GLY A 122 19.52 -15.34 -13.70
N ILE A 123 19.75 -14.13 -14.17
CA ILE A 123 19.11 -13.54 -15.34
C ILE A 123 20.17 -13.37 -16.43
N SER A 124 20.07 -14.19 -17.47
CA SER A 124 20.97 -14.12 -18.62
C SER A 124 20.57 -13.01 -19.60
N ARG A 125 21.52 -12.60 -20.46
CA ARG A 125 21.24 -11.61 -21.52
C ARG A 125 20.08 -12.07 -22.41
N ASP A 126 20.07 -13.35 -22.76
CA ASP A 126 19.03 -13.95 -23.60
C ASP A 126 17.63 -13.88 -22.95
N MET A 127 17.53 -14.06 -21.62
CA MET A 127 16.26 -13.85 -20.89
C MET A 127 15.76 -12.40 -20.99
N VAL A 128 16.66 -11.42 -20.87
CA VAL A 128 16.31 -9.99 -21.03
C VAL A 128 15.92 -9.70 -22.47
N GLU A 129 16.64 -10.22 -23.47
CA GLU A 129 16.30 -10.00 -24.88
C GLU A 129 14.95 -10.65 -25.27
N ARG A 130 14.59 -11.81 -24.71
CA ARG A 130 13.27 -12.44 -24.95
C ARG A 130 12.11 -11.57 -24.47
N ALA A 131 12.28 -10.81 -23.39
CA ALA A 131 11.25 -9.88 -22.90
C ALA A 131 10.96 -8.74 -23.88
N LYS A 132 11.85 -8.45 -24.85
CA LYS A 132 11.63 -7.44 -25.89
C LYS A 132 10.36 -7.68 -26.71
N ARG A 133 9.89 -8.92 -26.81
CA ARG A 133 8.67 -9.30 -27.57
C ARG A 133 7.47 -8.40 -27.22
N THR A 134 7.34 -8.02 -25.95
CA THR A 134 6.27 -7.15 -25.49
C THR A 134 6.78 -5.89 -24.79
N ALA A 135 8.08 -5.69 -24.57
CA ALA A 135 8.56 -4.47 -23.93
C ALA A 135 8.17 -3.18 -24.70
N ASN A 136 7.73 -2.16 -23.98
CA ASN A 136 7.58 -0.80 -24.48
C ASN A 136 8.93 -0.11 -24.61
N PHE A 137 9.82 -0.34 -23.66
CA PHE A 137 11.18 0.19 -23.66
C PHE A 137 12.15 -0.74 -22.96
N ARG A 138 13.43 -0.58 -23.30
CA ARG A 138 14.57 -1.09 -22.54
C ARG A 138 15.23 0.08 -21.81
N LEU A 139 15.49 -0.10 -20.53
CA LEU A 139 16.24 0.85 -19.72
C LEU A 139 17.51 0.18 -19.21
N VAL A 140 18.63 0.90 -19.31
CA VAL A 140 19.93 0.43 -18.83
C VAL A 140 20.54 1.50 -17.95
N ILE A 141 20.99 1.12 -16.76
CA ILE A 141 21.80 1.97 -15.89
C ILE A 141 23.23 1.48 -15.99
N VAL A 142 24.16 2.36 -16.37
CA VAL A 142 25.60 2.07 -16.43
C VAL A 142 26.37 3.22 -15.83
N ASN A 143 27.24 2.95 -14.85
CA ASN A 143 28.02 3.95 -14.12
C ASN A 143 27.15 5.09 -13.56
N GLY A 144 26.00 4.74 -12.98
CA GLY A 144 25.06 5.69 -12.39
C GLY A 144 24.30 6.57 -13.39
N LYS A 145 24.39 6.28 -14.69
CA LYS A 145 23.66 6.99 -15.75
C LYS A 145 22.60 6.09 -16.37
N ALA A 146 21.39 6.63 -16.55
CA ALA A 146 20.30 5.94 -17.22
C ALA A 146 20.33 6.19 -18.74
N TYR A 147 20.04 5.12 -19.48
CA TYR A 147 19.86 5.13 -20.92
C TYR A 147 18.57 4.40 -21.27
N MET A 148 17.84 4.88 -22.27
CA MET A 148 16.60 4.25 -22.71
C MET A 148 16.57 4.08 -24.21
N GLU A 149 16.20 2.87 -24.64
CA GLU A 149 15.80 2.58 -26.00
C GLU A 149 14.28 2.33 -26.02
N ARG A 150 13.53 3.20 -26.69
CA ARG A 150 12.08 3.03 -26.84
C ARG A 150 11.79 2.11 -28.02
N TYR A 151 11.03 1.05 -27.79
CA TYR A 151 10.59 0.13 -28.84
C TYR A 151 9.23 0.51 -29.40
N ARG A 152 8.29 0.90 -28.54
CA ARG A 152 6.93 1.31 -28.91
C ARG A 152 6.42 2.35 -27.93
N LYS A 153 5.56 3.26 -28.41
CA LYS A 153 4.90 4.25 -27.55
C LYS A 153 3.95 3.53 -26.59
N SER A 154 3.96 3.88 -25.31
CA SER A 154 2.94 3.41 -24.37
C SER A 154 1.57 4.03 -24.65
N PHE A 155 0.51 3.38 -24.16
CA PHE A 155 -0.75 4.08 -23.93
C PHE A 155 -0.49 5.26 -23.00
N GLN A 156 -0.91 6.47 -23.39
CA GLN A 156 -0.73 7.69 -22.60
C GLN A 156 0.74 7.92 -22.19
N THR A 157 0.99 8.64 -21.09
CA THR A 157 2.32 9.00 -20.57
C THR A 157 2.87 8.00 -19.55
N ARG A 158 2.39 6.75 -19.58
CA ARG A 158 2.79 5.73 -18.61
C ARG A 158 4.30 5.45 -18.65
N ASP A 159 4.85 5.26 -19.84
CA ASP A 159 6.30 5.10 -20.03
C ASP A 159 7.06 6.34 -19.56
N THR A 160 6.60 7.54 -19.93
CA THR A 160 7.20 8.82 -19.52
C THR A 160 7.30 8.95 -18.00
N PHE A 161 6.23 8.72 -17.24
CA PHE A 161 6.24 8.90 -15.78
C PHE A 161 6.90 7.75 -15.02
N THR A 162 6.88 6.51 -15.56
CA THR A 162 7.71 5.42 -15.03
C THR A 162 9.19 5.73 -15.16
N VAL A 163 9.62 6.20 -16.34
CA VAL A 163 11.02 6.60 -16.56
C VAL A 163 11.38 7.82 -15.71
N TRP A 164 10.47 8.80 -15.59
CA TRP A 164 10.66 9.95 -14.69
C TRP A 164 10.95 9.48 -13.27
N GLY A 165 10.13 8.57 -12.75
CA GLY A 165 10.34 7.99 -11.43
C GLY A 165 11.71 7.36 -11.22
N ILE A 166 12.21 6.61 -12.20
CA ILE A 166 13.56 6.02 -12.17
C ILE A 166 14.65 7.10 -12.18
N ILE A 167 14.47 8.19 -12.93
CA ILE A 167 15.39 9.34 -12.89
C ILE A 167 15.37 10.02 -11.51
N GLN A 168 14.20 10.14 -10.89
CA GLN A 168 14.09 10.71 -9.56
C GLN A 168 14.72 9.82 -8.49
N LEU A 169 14.61 8.51 -8.63
CA LEU A 169 15.32 7.54 -7.80
C LEU A 169 16.85 7.72 -7.90
N LEU A 170 17.38 7.87 -9.11
CA LEU A 170 18.82 8.13 -9.31
C LEU A 170 19.28 9.46 -8.73
N ARG A 171 18.41 10.47 -8.70
CA ARG A 171 18.68 11.75 -8.02
C ARG A 171 18.62 11.63 -6.49
N LYS A 172 17.72 10.80 -5.97
CA LYS A 172 17.58 10.55 -4.54
C LYS A 172 18.76 9.75 -3.99
N TYR A 173 19.20 8.73 -4.73
CA TYR A 173 20.29 7.81 -4.34
C TYR A 173 21.43 7.76 -5.37
N PRO A 174 22.13 8.89 -5.60
CA PRO A 174 23.16 8.99 -6.64
C PRO A 174 24.29 7.99 -6.40
N GLY A 175 24.58 7.20 -7.44
CA GLY A 175 25.67 6.21 -7.44
C GLY A 175 25.45 4.98 -6.55
N LYS A 176 24.25 4.81 -5.96
CA LYS A 176 23.96 3.67 -5.08
C LYS A 176 23.35 2.48 -5.82
N LEU A 177 22.66 2.70 -6.94
CA LEU A 177 22.15 1.61 -7.77
C LEU A 177 23.29 0.98 -8.60
N PRO A 178 23.38 -0.36 -8.64
CA PRO A 178 24.30 -1.06 -9.53
C PRO A 178 23.93 -0.88 -11.00
N ASP A 179 24.86 -1.27 -11.88
CA ASP A 179 24.57 -1.38 -13.31
C ASP A 179 23.46 -2.42 -13.53
N LEU A 180 22.44 -2.08 -14.32
CA LEU A 180 21.32 -2.99 -14.63
C LEU A 180 20.81 -2.82 -16.06
N ASP A 181 20.14 -3.85 -16.57
CA ASP A 181 19.55 -3.91 -17.91
C ASP A 181 18.15 -4.54 -17.81
N MET A 182 17.11 -3.73 -18.03
CA MET A 182 15.72 -4.13 -17.80
C MET A 182 14.82 -3.85 -19.00
N MET A 183 13.83 -4.73 -19.20
CA MET A 183 12.73 -4.58 -20.14
C MET A 183 11.46 -4.20 -19.37
N PHE A 184 10.71 -3.23 -19.87
CA PHE A 184 9.47 -2.78 -19.25
C PHE A 184 8.32 -2.81 -20.24
N ASP A 185 7.20 -3.43 -19.88
CA ASP A 185 5.95 -3.41 -20.63
C ASP A 185 4.89 -2.60 -19.86
N CYS A 186 4.37 -1.56 -20.50
CA CYS A 186 3.48 -0.58 -19.88
C CYS A 186 1.98 -0.88 -20.07
N VAL A 187 1.64 -2.04 -20.64
CA VAL A 187 0.25 -2.50 -20.87
C VAL A 187 -0.35 -3.09 -19.57
N ASP A 188 -1.68 -3.23 -19.53
CA ASP A 188 -2.45 -3.61 -18.33
C ASP A 188 -2.24 -5.08 -17.86
N TRP A 189 -2.14 -6.07 -18.75
CA TRP A 189 -2.13 -7.48 -18.30
C TRP A 189 -0.72 -8.02 -18.07
N PRO A 190 -0.49 -8.85 -17.04
CA PRO A 190 0.71 -9.69 -16.99
C PRO A 190 0.72 -10.68 -18.15
N VAL A 191 1.91 -11.07 -18.62
CA VAL A 191 2.08 -11.82 -19.87
C VAL A 191 3.08 -12.97 -19.78
N VAL A 192 3.89 -13.03 -18.71
CA VAL A 192 4.86 -14.11 -18.52
C VAL A 192 4.17 -15.22 -17.72
N ARG A 193 3.40 -16.07 -18.40
CA ARG A 193 2.66 -17.17 -17.75
C ARG A 193 3.60 -18.19 -17.13
N SER A 194 3.39 -18.54 -15.87
CA SER A 194 4.21 -19.50 -15.13
C SER A 194 4.18 -20.90 -15.76
N SER A 195 3.03 -21.29 -16.34
CA SER A 195 2.84 -22.56 -17.03
C SER A 195 3.73 -22.74 -18.27
N ASP A 196 4.07 -21.66 -18.97
CA ASP A 196 4.94 -21.70 -20.15
C ASP A 196 6.40 -22.05 -19.79
N TYR A 197 6.77 -21.88 -18.52
CA TYR A 197 8.13 -22.09 -18.01
C TYR A 197 8.18 -23.21 -16.95
N SER A 198 7.12 -24.02 -16.87
CA SER A 198 7.01 -25.15 -15.97
C SER A 198 7.25 -26.46 -16.74
N GLY A 199 8.26 -27.24 -16.35
CA GLY A 199 8.46 -28.62 -16.86
C GLY A 199 9.92 -28.99 -17.18
N PRO A 200 10.18 -30.27 -17.53
CA PRO A 200 11.55 -30.79 -17.68
C PRO A 200 12.38 -30.14 -18.78
N ASN A 201 11.73 -29.61 -19.83
CA ASN A 201 12.37 -28.98 -20.98
C ASN A 201 12.03 -27.47 -21.07
N ALA A 202 11.50 -26.89 -20.00
CA ALA A 202 11.13 -25.49 -19.99
C ALA A 202 12.38 -24.59 -20.00
N THR A 203 12.38 -23.56 -20.84
CA THR A 203 13.38 -22.50 -20.74
C THR A 203 13.12 -21.66 -19.48
N SER A 204 14.12 -20.96 -18.96
CA SER A 204 13.88 -20.00 -17.87
C SER A 204 13.01 -18.82 -18.34
N PRO A 205 12.19 -18.24 -17.46
CA PRO A 205 11.29 -17.15 -17.81
C PRO A 205 12.07 -15.88 -18.23
N PRO A 206 11.55 -15.10 -19.20
CA PRO A 206 12.07 -13.77 -19.50
C PRO A 206 11.80 -12.83 -18.33
N ALA A 207 12.77 -11.98 -17.99
CA ALA A 207 12.61 -11.01 -16.92
C ALA A 207 11.99 -9.72 -17.46
N LEU A 208 10.69 -9.54 -17.23
CA LEU A 208 9.89 -8.43 -17.74
C LEU A 208 9.27 -7.65 -16.58
N PHE A 209 9.50 -6.34 -16.53
CA PHE A 209 8.86 -5.46 -15.56
C PHE A 209 7.49 -5.02 -16.04
N ARG A 210 6.53 -5.00 -15.12
CA ARG A 210 5.16 -4.53 -15.31
C ARG A 210 4.64 -3.87 -14.05
N TYR A 211 3.41 -3.39 -14.11
CA TYR A 211 2.76 -2.72 -12.99
C TYR A 211 1.88 -3.63 -12.12
N CYS A 212 1.59 -4.85 -12.59
CA CYS A 212 0.90 -5.89 -11.80
C CYS A 212 1.38 -7.29 -12.19
N GLY A 213 1.00 -8.25 -11.35
CA GLY A 213 1.03 -9.68 -11.60
C GLY A 213 -0.26 -10.36 -11.13
N ASP A 214 -0.38 -11.65 -11.39
CA ASP A 214 -1.36 -12.58 -10.84
C ASP A 214 -0.66 -13.89 -10.42
N ASP A 215 -1.40 -14.79 -9.77
CA ASP A 215 -0.89 -16.08 -9.26
C ASP A 215 -0.32 -17.00 -10.36
N ASP A 216 -0.67 -16.75 -11.62
CA ASP A 216 -0.28 -17.53 -12.79
C ASP A 216 0.80 -16.82 -13.63
N SER A 217 1.38 -15.73 -13.14
CA SER A 217 2.37 -14.90 -13.86
C SER A 217 3.70 -14.79 -13.12
N LEU A 218 4.74 -14.45 -13.88
CA LEU A 218 6.12 -14.27 -13.40
C LEU A 218 6.66 -12.87 -13.73
N ASP A 219 5.78 -11.92 -14.05
CA ASP A 219 6.14 -10.54 -14.33
C ASP A 219 6.69 -9.86 -13.05
N VAL A 220 7.76 -9.07 -13.19
CA VAL A 220 8.37 -8.34 -12.08
C VAL A 220 7.57 -7.07 -11.81
N VAL A 221 6.87 -7.02 -10.68
CA VAL A 221 5.95 -5.94 -10.36
C VAL A 221 6.69 -4.68 -9.91
N PHE A 222 6.33 -3.54 -10.49
CA PHE A 222 6.94 -2.24 -10.28
C PHE A 222 5.87 -1.18 -9.96
N PRO A 223 6.15 -0.18 -9.10
CA PRO A 223 5.22 0.92 -8.85
C PRO A 223 4.73 1.60 -10.14
N ASP A 224 3.42 1.82 -10.24
CA ASP A 224 2.83 2.40 -11.44
C ASP A 224 3.28 3.86 -11.69
N TRP A 225 3.05 4.35 -12.91
CA TRP A 225 3.44 5.71 -13.31
C TRP A 225 2.73 6.80 -12.50
N SER A 226 1.55 6.52 -11.96
CA SER A 226 0.68 7.50 -11.32
C SER A 226 1.22 8.00 -9.97
N PHE A 227 2.24 7.35 -9.40
CA PHE A 227 2.97 7.89 -8.25
C PHE A 227 3.62 9.25 -8.56
N TRP A 228 4.03 9.48 -9.80
CA TRP A 228 4.57 10.77 -10.26
C TRP A 228 3.56 11.63 -11.02
N GLY A 229 2.33 11.13 -11.18
CA GLY A 229 1.22 11.84 -11.81
C GLY A 229 0.69 11.14 -13.06
N TRP A 230 -0.53 11.50 -13.43
CA TRP A 230 -1.21 11.01 -14.62
C TRP A 230 -1.94 12.18 -15.30
N PRO A 231 -1.22 12.93 -16.16
CA PRO A 231 -1.70 14.16 -16.79
C PRO A 231 -3.01 14.02 -17.54
N GLU A 232 -3.19 12.91 -18.26
CA GLU A 232 -4.34 12.70 -19.14
C GLU A 232 -5.67 12.70 -18.41
N VAL A 233 -5.68 12.36 -17.12
CA VAL A 233 -6.86 12.36 -16.25
C VAL A 233 -6.71 13.31 -15.06
N ASN A 234 -5.73 14.23 -15.15
CA ASN A 234 -5.46 15.27 -14.14
C ASN A 234 -5.28 14.73 -12.71
N ILE A 235 -4.68 13.53 -12.58
CA ILE A 235 -4.34 12.97 -11.27
C ILE A 235 -2.94 13.45 -10.90
N LYS A 236 -2.86 14.21 -9.81
CA LYS A 236 -1.61 14.81 -9.30
C LYS A 236 -0.61 13.72 -8.86
N PRO A 237 0.68 14.05 -8.76
CA PRO A 237 1.66 13.18 -8.11
C PRO A 237 1.22 12.78 -6.71
N TRP A 238 1.63 11.58 -6.29
CA TRP A 238 1.13 10.94 -5.09
C TRP A 238 1.37 11.76 -3.82
N GLU A 239 2.53 12.39 -3.64
CA GLU A 239 2.82 13.24 -2.48
C GLU A 239 1.74 14.33 -2.29
N SER A 240 1.40 15.05 -3.36
CA SER A 240 0.37 16.10 -3.32
C SER A 240 -1.03 15.53 -3.16
N LEU A 241 -1.36 14.47 -3.89
CA LEU A 241 -2.70 13.87 -3.84
C LEU A 241 -2.97 13.20 -2.49
N SER A 242 -1.96 12.59 -1.88
CA SER A 242 -2.04 11.95 -0.56
C SER A 242 -2.36 13.00 0.51
N SER A 243 -1.75 14.19 0.41
CA SER A 243 -2.10 15.35 1.26
C SER A 243 -3.52 15.84 1.00
N ASP A 244 -3.94 15.97 -0.26
CA ASP A 244 -5.31 16.38 -0.60
C ASP A 244 -6.35 15.39 -0.04
N LEU A 245 -6.07 14.08 -0.11
CA LEU A 245 -6.94 13.03 0.44
C LEU A 245 -6.98 13.09 1.97
N LYS A 246 -5.84 13.34 2.64
CA LYS A 246 -5.77 13.57 4.10
C LYS A 246 -6.67 14.74 4.52
N GLU A 247 -6.71 15.83 3.75
CA GLU A 247 -7.61 16.95 4.03
C GLU A 247 -9.06 16.65 3.64
N GLY A 248 -9.27 15.93 2.52
CA GLY A 248 -10.58 15.44 2.09
C GLY A 248 -11.27 14.61 3.17
N ASN A 249 -10.52 13.77 3.88
CA ASN A 249 -11.04 12.93 4.96
C ASN A 249 -11.60 13.74 6.14
N LYS A 250 -11.12 14.97 6.34
CA LYS A 250 -11.54 15.86 7.44
C LYS A 250 -12.78 16.69 7.10
N ILE A 251 -13.20 16.74 5.84
CA ILE A 251 -14.36 17.54 5.39
C ILE A 251 -15.64 17.06 6.09
N THR A 252 -15.83 15.74 6.16
CA THR A 252 -17.01 15.13 6.81
C THR A 252 -16.54 14.07 7.79
N LYS A 253 -16.94 14.21 9.07
CA LYS A 253 -16.63 13.21 10.09
C LYS A 253 -17.21 11.87 9.66
N TRP A 254 -16.47 10.79 9.93
CA TRP A 254 -16.85 9.44 9.52
C TRP A 254 -18.32 9.08 9.78
N MET A 255 -18.80 9.38 10.99
CA MET A 255 -20.17 9.05 11.41
C MET A 255 -21.25 9.77 10.61
N GLU A 256 -20.94 10.94 10.05
CA GLU A 256 -21.83 11.82 9.28
C GLU A 256 -21.76 11.52 7.76
N ARG A 257 -20.86 10.64 7.32
CA ARG A 257 -20.74 10.26 5.91
C ARG A 257 -21.94 9.46 5.42
N GLU A 258 -22.20 9.53 4.13
CA GLU A 258 -23.29 8.80 3.47
C GLU A 258 -23.17 7.28 3.74
N PRO A 259 -24.20 6.61 4.26
CA PRO A 259 -24.13 5.23 4.75
C PRO A 259 -24.25 4.18 3.63
N TYR A 260 -23.83 4.53 2.41
CA TYR A 260 -23.93 3.69 1.22
C TYR A 260 -22.56 3.36 0.64
N ALA A 261 -22.49 2.24 -0.08
CA ALA A 261 -21.35 1.94 -0.93
C ALA A 261 -21.33 2.83 -2.16
N PHE A 262 -20.15 3.36 -2.49
CA PHE A 262 -19.97 4.27 -3.60
C PHE A 262 -18.92 3.76 -4.58
N TRP A 263 -19.24 3.89 -5.87
CA TRP A 263 -18.29 3.70 -6.97
C TRP A 263 -18.58 4.68 -8.09
N LYS A 264 -17.53 5.27 -8.67
CA LYS A 264 -17.62 6.05 -9.89
C LYS A 264 -16.43 5.72 -10.78
N GLY A 265 -16.68 5.23 -11.99
CA GLY A 265 -15.61 4.79 -12.89
C GLY A 265 -16.11 4.44 -14.29
N ASN A 266 -15.20 4.10 -15.20
CA ASN A 266 -15.56 3.69 -16.55
C ASN A 266 -16.00 2.21 -16.54
N PRO A 267 -17.28 1.89 -16.81
CA PRO A 267 -17.75 0.51 -16.81
C PRO A 267 -17.33 -0.26 -18.08
N PHE A 268 -16.95 0.43 -19.15
CA PHE A 268 -16.73 -0.19 -20.46
C PHE A 268 -15.36 -0.85 -20.63
N VAL A 269 -14.47 -0.73 -19.64
CA VAL A 269 -13.13 -1.34 -19.70
C VAL A 269 -13.09 -2.80 -19.24
N ALA A 270 -14.15 -3.29 -18.60
CA ALA A 270 -14.18 -4.66 -18.07
C ALA A 270 -15.61 -5.18 -17.87
N ALA A 271 -15.84 -6.45 -18.17
CA ALA A 271 -17.14 -7.10 -17.96
C ALA A 271 -17.57 -7.06 -16.48
N THR A 272 -16.64 -7.23 -15.54
CA THR A 272 -16.93 -7.17 -14.10
C THR A 272 -17.47 -5.80 -13.65
N ARG A 273 -17.03 -4.70 -14.29
CA ARG A 273 -17.55 -3.35 -14.03
C ARG A 273 -18.91 -3.11 -14.68
N GLN A 274 -19.16 -3.66 -15.87
CA GLN A 274 -20.50 -3.65 -16.46
C GLN A 274 -21.49 -4.38 -15.56
N ASP A 275 -21.08 -5.51 -14.98
CA ASP A 275 -21.91 -6.25 -14.04
C ASP A 275 -22.17 -5.46 -12.74
N LEU A 276 -21.15 -4.77 -12.18
CA LEU A 276 -21.31 -3.90 -11.02
C LEU A 276 -22.38 -2.80 -11.22
N MET A 277 -22.58 -2.32 -12.45
CA MET A 277 -23.63 -1.33 -12.72
C MET A 277 -25.04 -1.82 -12.36
N LYS A 278 -25.28 -3.15 -12.37
CA LYS A 278 -26.55 -3.75 -11.95
C LYS A 278 -26.82 -3.59 -10.44
N CYS A 279 -25.79 -3.27 -9.65
CA CYS A 279 -25.94 -3.03 -8.22
C CYS A 279 -26.44 -1.61 -7.91
N HIS A 280 -26.54 -0.72 -8.91
CA HIS A 280 -27.09 0.62 -8.70
C HIS A 280 -28.53 0.56 -8.19
N ALA A 281 -28.88 1.44 -7.24
CA ALA A 281 -30.24 1.52 -6.72
C ALA A 281 -31.25 1.86 -7.82
N SER A 282 -32.41 1.20 -7.76
CA SER A 282 -33.56 1.43 -8.63
C SER A 282 -34.82 1.58 -7.77
N GLU A 283 -35.94 1.95 -8.38
CA GLU A 283 -37.24 2.07 -7.67
C GLU A 283 -37.70 0.76 -7.00
N THR A 284 -37.27 -0.38 -7.54
CA THR A 284 -37.72 -1.71 -7.09
C THR A 284 -36.66 -2.47 -6.29
N GLN A 285 -35.40 -2.04 -6.31
CA GLN A 285 -34.30 -2.75 -5.69
C GLN A 285 -33.19 -1.77 -5.25
N ASP A 286 -32.84 -1.81 -3.95
CA ASP A 286 -31.67 -1.11 -3.40
C ASP A 286 -30.70 -2.13 -2.78
N TRP A 287 -29.46 -2.13 -3.31
CA TRP A 287 -28.33 -2.91 -2.80
C TRP A 287 -27.46 -2.13 -1.81
N ASN A 288 -27.94 -0.97 -1.34
CA ASN A 288 -27.18 0.02 -0.58
C ASN A 288 -25.93 0.52 -1.32
N ALA A 289 -25.99 0.54 -2.66
CA ALA A 289 -24.90 0.94 -3.52
C ALA A 289 -25.28 2.10 -4.45
N ARG A 290 -24.35 3.02 -4.65
CA ARG A 290 -24.42 4.23 -5.47
C ARG A 290 -23.29 4.15 -6.49
N VAL A 291 -23.60 3.49 -7.61
CA VAL A 291 -22.65 3.14 -8.67
C VAL A 291 -22.89 4.03 -9.89
N TYR A 292 -21.88 4.76 -10.35
CA TYR A 292 -22.02 5.75 -11.43
C TYR A 292 -20.98 5.56 -12.53
N ALA A 293 -21.42 5.70 -13.79
CA ALA A 293 -20.51 5.71 -14.92
C ALA A 293 -19.74 7.04 -14.99
N GLN A 294 -18.43 6.97 -15.16
CA GLN A 294 -17.55 8.11 -15.38
C GLN A 294 -17.33 8.30 -16.88
N ASP A 295 -17.83 9.41 -17.42
CA ASP A 295 -17.58 9.83 -18.80
C ASP A 295 -16.31 10.68 -18.87
N TRP A 296 -15.19 10.04 -19.23
CA TRP A 296 -13.89 10.71 -19.34
C TRP A 296 -13.83 11.76 -20.46
N ILE A 297 -14.63 11.63 -21.52
CA ILE A 297 -14.68 12.62 -22.60
C ILE A 297 -15.28 13.91 -22.03
N LYS A 298 -16.43 13.81 -21.35
CA LYS A 298 -17.08 14.95 -20.70
C LYS A 298 -16.22 15.58 -19.61
N GLU A 299 -15.58 14.78 -18.76
CA GLU A 299 -14.71 15.31 -17.70
C GLU A 299 -13.51 16.07 -18.28
N SER A 300 -12.91 15.56 -19.36
CA SER A 300 -11.77 16.23 -20.00
C SER A 300 -12.14 17.63 -20.50
N GLN A 301 -13.35 17.80 -21.04
CA GLN A 301 -13.87 19.07 -21.52
C GLN A 301 -14.20 20.04 -20.37
N GLN A 302 -14.51 19.51 -19.18
CA GLN A 302 -14.85 20.26 -17.98
C GLN A 302 -13.66 20.44 -17.01
N GLY A 303 -12.46 20.00 -17.40
CA GLY A 303 -11.26 20.11 -16.57
C GLY A 303 -11.29 19.23 -15.30
N TYR A 304 -12.00 18.10 -15.34
CA TYR A 304 -12.07 17.10 -14.27
C TYR A 304 -12.66 17.60 -12.94
N GLN A 305 -13.44 18.69 -12.96
CA GLN A 305 -14.01 19.31 -11.76
C GLN A 305 -14.86 18.34 -10.92
N GLN A 306 -15.52 17.37 -11.57
CA GLN A 306 -16.41 16.39 -10.92
C GLN A 306 -15.71 15.05 -10.62
N SER A 307 -14.39 14.98 -10.86
CA SER A 307 -13.56 13.77 -10.68
C SER A 307 -12.44 13.96 -9.66
N ASN A 308 -12.43 15.07 -8.91
CA ASN A 308 -11.48 15.26 -7.82
C ASN A 308 -11.66 14.14 -6.78
N LEU A 309 -10.62 13.35 -6.56
CA LEU A 309 -10.65 12.18 -5.69
C LEU A 309 -10.82 12.54 -4.21
N ALA A 310 -10.25 13.65 -3.75
CA ALA A 310 -10.36 14.10 -2.36
C ALA A 310 -11.81 14.48 -1.99
N ASN A 311 -12.58 14.98 -2.96
CA ASN A 311 -14.00 15.29 -2.76
C ASN A 311 -14.90 14.05 -2.72
N GLN A 312 -14.37 12.87 -3.01
CA GLN A 312 -15.14 11.62 -3.04
C GLN A 312 -15.04 10.82 -1.73
N CYS A 313 -14.33 11.33 -0.71
CA CYS A 313 -14.20 10.69 0.61
C CYS A 313 -15.40 11.01 1.54
N VAL A 314 -16.61 11.09 1.00
CA VAL A 314 -17.85 11.48 1.72
C VAL A 314 -18.81 10.31 1.99
N HIS A 315 -18.44 9.10 1.55
CA HIS A 315 -19.21 7.87 1.78
C HIS A 315 -18.51 6.95 2.79
N LYS A 316 -19.28 6.22 3.59
CA LYS A 316 -18.77 5.22 4.54
C LYS A 316 -18.18 3.98 3.85
N TYR A 317 -18.52 3.71 2.60
CA TYR A 317 -17.98 2.55 1.90
C TYR A 317 -17.60 2.92 0.47
N LYS A 318 -16.43 2.48 0.04
CA LYS A 318 -15.95 2.67 -1.33
C LYS A 318 -15.65 1.32 -1.95
N ILE A 319 -16.21 1.07 -3.13
CA ILE A 319 -16.02 -0.20 -3.83
C ILE A 319 -14.72 -0.11 -4.63
N TYR A 320 -13.85 -1.10 -4.45
CA TYR A 320 -12.77 -1.37 -5.38
C TYR A 320 -13.17 -2.54 -6.28
N ILE A 321 -12.95 -2.36 -7.58
CA ILE A 321 -13.16 -3.38 -8.60
C ILE A 321 -12.16 -3.17 -9.74
N GLU A 322 -11.62 -4.27 -10.22
CA GLU A 322 -10.63 -4.30 -11.30
C GLU A 322 -11.19 -3.72 -12.60
N GLY A 323 -10.26 -3.23 -13.42
CA GLY A 323 -10.54 -2.73 -14.78
C GLY A 323 -10.14 -3.79 -15.79
N SER A 324 -9.40 -3.38 -16.82
CA SER A 324 -8.74 -4.31 -17.74
C SER A 324 -7.91 -5.35 -16.96
N ALA A 325 -7.16 -4.89 -15.97
CA ALA A 325 -6.41 -5.67 -14.99
C ALA A 325 -6.52 -4.99 -13.60
N TRP A 326 -5.44 -4.89 -12.83
CA TRP A 326 -5.40 -4.06 -11.62
C TRP A 326 -5.85 -2.62 -11.92
N SER A 327 -6.50 -1.97 -10.95
CA SER A 327 -6.97 -0.59 -11.12
C SER A 327 -6.17 0.38 -10.25
N VAL A 328 -5.57 1.38 -10.88
CA VAL A 328 -4.80 2.48 -10.26
C VAL A 328 -5.56 3.17 -9.11
N SER A 329 -6.90 3.08 -9.12
CA SER A 329 -7.80 3.65 -8.10
C SER A 329 -7.65 3.05 -6.71
N GLU A 330 -7.06 1.86 -6.55
CA GLU A 330 -7.03 1.13 -5.27
C GLU A 330 -6.42 1.96 -4.14
N LYS A 331 -5.20 2.48 -4.33
CA LYS A 331 -4.52 3.33 -3.34
C LYS A 331 -5.32 4.59 -2.98
N TYR A 332 -6.04 5.18 -3.94
CA TYR A 332 -6.86 6.36 -3.68
C TYR A 332 -8.13 6.04 -2.90
N ILE A 333 -8.70 4.85 -3.13
CA ILE A 333 -9.87 4.36 -2.40
C ILE A 333 -9.49 4.06 -0.96
N LEU A 334 -8.41 3.31 -0.75
CA LEU A 334 -7.89 2.96 0.57
C LEU A 334 -7.50 4.20 1.39
N ALA A 335 -7.04 5.27 0.73
CA ALA A 335 -6.66 6.52 1.40
C ALA A 335 -7.83 7.38 1.94
N CYS A 336 -9.10 7.06 1.63
CA CYS A 336 -10.24 7.93 1.96
C CYS A 336 -10.78 7.80 3.40
N ASP A 337 -10.10 7.11 4.32
CA ASP A 337 -10.68 6.59 5.59
C ASP A 337 -11.95 5.74 5.38
N SER A 338 -12.30 5.45 4.12
CA SER A 338 -13.48 4.69 3.76
C SER A 338 -13.26 3.19 3.96
N VAL A 339 -14.28 2.46 4.41
CA VAL A 339 -14.23 1.00 4.33
C VAL A 339 -14.15 0.63 2.87
N THR A 340 -13.03 0.02 2.49
CA THR A 340 -12.84 -0.46 1.13
C THR A 340 -13.56 -1.79 0.99
N LEU A 341 -14.59 -1.82 0.16
CA LEU A 341 -15.28 -3.04 -0.25
C LEU A 341 -14.50 -3.60 -1.46
N LEU A 342 -13.62 -4.56 -1.20
CA LEU A 342 -12.71 -5.11 -2.20
C LEU A 342 -13.39 -6.28 -2.91
N VAL A 343 -13.90 -6.05 -4.14
CA VAL A 343 -14.32 -7.15 -5.01
C VAL A 343 -13.10 -8.03 -5.27
N LYS A 344 -13.24 -9.34 -5.03
CA LYS A 344 -12.15 -10.33 -5.10
C LYS A 344 -11.23 -10.03 -6.30
N PRO A 345 -9.98 -9.59 -6.06
CA PRO A 345 -9.06 -9.26 -7.13
C PRO A 345 -8.45 -10.53 -7.74
N HIS A 346 -8.09 -10.45 -9.02
CA HIS A 346 -7.27 -11.44 -9.73
C HIS A 346 -5.82 -10.98 -9.86
N TYR A 347 -5.58 -9.67 -9.81
CA TYR A 347 -4.27 -9.06 -9.96
C TYR A 347 -3.80 -8.45 -8.64
N TYR A 348 -2.49 -8.42 -8.47
CA TYR A 348 -1.82 -7.67 -7.42
C TYR A 348 -0.84 -6.66 -8.01
N ASP A 349 -0.70 -5.53 -7.33
CA ASP A 349 0.43 -4.61 -7.47
C ASP A 349 1.49 -4.86 -6.38
N PHE A 350 2.47 -3.96 -6.28
CA PHE A 350 3.63 -4.12 -5.41
C PHE A 350 3.31 -4.10 -3.90
N PHE A 351 2.15 -3.57 -3.47
CA PHE A 351 1.80 -3.46 -2.04
C PHE A 351 0.56 -4.26 -1.63
N THR A 352 -0.35 -4.53 -2.57
CA THR A 352 -1.68 -5.09 -2.33
C THR A 352 -1.67 -6.48 -1.69
N ARG A 353 -0.63 -7.31 -1.93
CA ARG A 353 -0.46 -8.61 -1.25
C ARG A 353 -0.30 -8.49 0.28
N SER A 354 0.02 -7.30 0.79
CA SER A 354 0.08 -7.02 2.24
C SER A 354 -1.22 -6.48 2.82
N LEU A 355 -2.29 -6.35 2.02
CA LEU A 355 -3.61 -5.99 2.53
C LEU A 355 -4.23 -7.18 3.29
N VAL A 356 -4.76 -6.91 4.48
CA VAL A 356 -5.30 -7.94 5.37
C VAL A 356 -6.84 -7.82 5.40
N PRO A 357 -7.59 -8.85 5.00
CA PRO A 357 -9.06 -8.84 5.06
C PRO A 357 -9.55 -8.59 6.49
N LYS A 358 -10.63 -7.83 6.64
CA LYS A 358 -11.21 -7.33 7.90
C LYS A 358 -10.34 -6.37 8.71
N ARG A 359 -9.13 -6.05 8.25
CA ARG A 359 -8.29 -4.99 8.82
C ARG A 359 -8.16 -3.81 7.88
N HIS A 360 -7.80 -4.05 6.62
CA HIS A 360 -7.62 -2.99 5.62
C HIS A 360 -8.81 -2.90 4.64
N TYR A 361 -9.63 -3.96 4.53
CA TYR A 361 -10.77 -3.98 3.61
C TYR A 361 -11.80 -5.04 4.02
N TRP A 362 -13.00 -4.91 3.48
CA TRP A 362 -14.05 -5.93 3.55
C TRP A 362 -14.10 -6.71 2.22
N PRO A 363 -13.97 -8.05 2.23
CA PRO A 363 -13.99 -8.85 1.01
C PRO A 363 -15.39 -8.94 0.42
N ILE A 364 -15.50 -8.84 -0.91
CA ILE A 364 -16.74 -8.94 -1.68
C ILE A 364 -16.60 -10.06 -2.72
N LYS A 365 -17.58 -10.97 -2.78
CA LYS A 365 -17.63 -12.02 -3.81
C LYS A 365 -17.72 -11.40 -5.19
N GLU A 366 -16.97 -11.94 -6.15
CA GLU A 366 -17.03 -11.48 -7.53
C GLU A 366 -18.32 -11.95 -8.22
N ASP A 367 -18.74 -13.19 -8.01
CA ASP A 367 -19.89 -13.83 -8.66
C ASP A 367 -21.25 -13.39 -8.11
N ASP A 368 -21.30 -12.89 -6.87
CA ASP A 368 -22.53 -12.44 -6.17
C ASP A 368 -22.38 -11.03 -5.55
N LYS A 369 -21.68 -10.16 -6.27
CA LYS A 369 -21.19 -8.86 -5.74
C LYS A 369 -22.29 -7.95 -5.18
N CYS A 370 -23.47 -7.86 -5.78
CA CYS A 370 -24.51 -6.94 -5.30
C CYS A 370 -25.06 -7.36 -3.93
N ARG A 371 -25.25 -8.67 -3.70
CA ARG A 371 -25.68 -9.20 -2.41
C ARG A 371 -24.58 -9.07 -1.36
N SER A 372 -23.34 -9.37 -1.72
CA SER A 372 -22.19 -9.15 -0.83
C SER A 372 -22.03 -7.68 -0.44
N ILE A 373 -22.19 -6.74 -1.37
CA ILE A 373 -22.12 -5.30 -1.09
C ILE A 373 -23.23 -4.90 -0.12
N LYS A 374 -24.47 -5.33 -0.37
CA LYS A 374 -25.59 -5.02 0.52
C LYS A 374 -25.35 -5.52 1.93
N PHE A 375 -24.94 -6.79 2.07
CA PHE A 375 -24.59 -7.36 3.36
C PHE A 375 -23.47 -6.58 4.06
N ALA A 376 -22.39 -6.25 3.35
CA ALA A 376 -21.25 -5.51 3.91
C ALA A 376 -21.67 -4.12 4.43
N VAL A 377 -22.49 -3.40 3.67
CA VAL A 377 -22.98 -2.08 4.06
C VAL A 377 -23.90 -2.15 5.27
N GLU A 378 -24.84 -3.10 5.31
CA GLU A 378 -25.73 -3.28 6.45
C GLU A 378 -24.97 -3.72 7.71
N TRP A 379 -24.02 -4.65 7.56
CA TRP A 379 -23.13 -5.04 8.64
C TRP A 379 -22.35 -3.83 9.16
N GLY A 380 -21.71 -3.06 8.29
CA GLY A 380 -20.89 -1.92 8.70
C GLY A 380 -21.70 -0.80 9.34
N ASN A 381 -22.94 -0.59 8.91
CA ASN A 381 -23.81 0.43 9.50
C ASN A 381 -24.24 0.02 10.92
N ASN A 382 -24.37 -1.28 11.18
CA ASN A 382 -24.68 -1.84 12.50
C ASN A 382 -23.43 -2.03 13.39
N HIS A 383 -22.22 -1.98 12.82
CA HIS A 383 -20.92 -2.15 13.50
C HIS A 383 -20.02 -0.96 13.16
N SER A 384 -20.50 0.23 13.47
CA SER A 384 -19.93 1.48 12.95
C SER A 384 -18.54 1.79 13.50
N GLU A 385 -18.23 1.38 14.73
CA GLU A 385 -16.88 1.52 15.32
C GLU A 385 -15.87 0.61 14.61
N GLU A 386 -16.22 -0.66 14.38
CA GLU A 386 -15.39 -1.61 13.67
C GLU A 386 -15.19 -1.22 12.20
N ALA A 387 -16.25 -0.75 11.54
CA ALA A 387 -16.19 -0.23 10.19
C ALA A 387 -15.26 0.99 10.11
N GLN A 388 -15.40 1.95 11.03
CA GLN A 388 -14.51 3.12 11.08
C GLN A 388 -13.05 2.73 11.29
N ALA A 389 -12.79 1.81 12.23
CA ALA A 389 -11.44 1.33 12.52
C ALA A 389 -10.80 0.67 11.29
N MET A 390 -11.59 -0.08 10.51
CA MET A 390 -11.13 -0.72 9.28
C MET A 390 -10.75 0.31 8.20
N GLY A 391 -11.62 1.30 7.94
CA GLY A 391 -11.32 2.36 6.98
C GLY A 391 -10.10 3.19 7.36
N LYS A 392 -9.94 3.47 8.67
CA LYS A 392 -8.76 4.17 9.21
C LYS A 392 -7.48 3.33 9.11
N ALA A 393 -7.53 2.03 9.40
CA ALA A 393 -6.37 1.16 9.28
C ALA A 393 -5.89 1.04 7.82
N ALA A 394 -6.81 1.05 6.86
CA ALA A 394 -6.52 1.07 5.44
C ALA A 394 -5.79 2.36 5.01
N SER A 395 -6.31 3.52 5.44
CA SER A 395 -5.73 4.81 5.09
C SER A 395 -4.39 5.04 5.79
N GLU A 396 -4.23 4.64 7.04
CA GLU A 396 -2.95 4.68 7.75
C GLU A 396 -1.88 3.86 7.01
N PHE A 397 -2.20 2.64 6.58
CA PHE A 397 -1.29 1.81 5.77
C PHE A 397 -0.85 2.56 4.50
N ILE A 398 -1.79 3.10 3.71
CA ILE A 398 -1.44 3.79 2.46
C ILE A 398 -0.70 5.10 2.70
N GLN A 399 -1.06 5.86 3.73
CA GLN A 399 -0.49 7.17 4.00
C GLN A 399 0.91 7.11 4.63
N GLU A 400 1.20 6.06 5.41
CA GLU A 400 2.45 5.94 6.14
C GLU A 400 3.42 4.95 5.49
N ASP A 401 2.92 3.79 5.03
CA ASP A 401 3.76 2.75 4.42
C ASP A 401 3.92 2.94 2.91
N LEU A 402 3.07 3.75 2.26
CA LEU A 402 3.12 4.02 0.82
C LEU A 402 3.50 5.47 0.47
N LYS A 403 4.09 6.23 1.40
CA LYS A 403 4.64 7.57 1.11
C LYS A 403 5.79 7.50 0.10
N MET A 404 6.07 8.61 -0.61
CA MET A 404 7.05 8.61 -1.71
C MET A 404 8.46 8.16 -1.29
N ASP A 405 8.87 8.40 -0.04
CA ASP A 405 10.14 7.85 0.48
C ASP A 405 10.18 6.32 0.38
N TYR A 406 9.12 5.62 0.79
CA TYR A 406 9.05 4.17 0.69
C TYR A 406 8.78 3.69 -0.73
N VAL A 407 8.10 4.46 -1.59
CA VAL A 407 8.00 4.13 -3.02
C VAL A 407 9.39 4.11 -3.66
N TYR A 408 10.23 5.13 -3.39
CA TYR A 408 11.61 5.14 -3.88
C TYR A 408 12.47 4.05 -3.25
N ASP A 409 12.31 3.76 -1.96
CA ASP A 409 13.05 2.67 -1.32
C ASP A 409 12.65 1.30 -1.89
N TYR A 410 11.37 1.08 -2.20
CA TYR A 410 10.89 -0.14 -2.83
C TYR A 410 11.53 -0.31 -4.21
N MET A 411 11.49 0.75 -5.04
CA MET A 411 12.15 0.75 -6.34
C MET A 411 13.66 0.51 -6.21
N PHE A 412 14.31 1.12 -5.22
CA PHE A 412 15.74 0.91 -4.95
C PHE A 412 16.03 -0.56 -4.70
N HIS A 413 15.32 -1.18 -3.75
CA HIS A 413 15.56 -2.57 -3.38
C HIS A 413 15.23 -3.53 -4.50
N LEU A 414 14.11 -3.33 -5.20
CA LEU A 414 13.72 -4.17 -6.34
C LEU A 414 14.78 -4.13 -7.44
N LEU A 415 15.21 -2.94 -7.85
CA LEU A 415 16.21 -2.78 -8.90
C LEU A 415 17.60 -3.26 -8.46
N ASN A 416 17.96 -3.06 -7.20
CA ASN A 416 19.22 -3.52 -6.63
C ASN A 416 19.30 -5.06 -6.56
N GLU A 417 18.26 -5.72 -6.05
CA GLU A 417 18.20 -7.19 -6.01
C GLU A 417 18.11 -7.79 -7.42
N TYR A 418 17.32 -7.18 -8.31
CA TYR A 418 17.26 -7.58 -9.72
C TYR A 418 18.64 -7.54 -10.38
N ALA A 419 19.39 -6.45 -10.18
CA ALA A 419 20.70 -6.29 -10.79
C ALA A 419 21.74 -7.33 -10.31
N LYS A 420 21.65 -7.77 -9.05
CA LYS A 420 22.52 -8.85 -8.51
C LYS A 420 22.27 -10.19 -9.20
N LEU A 421 21.09 -10.40 -9.77
CA LEU A 421 20.75 -11.62 -10.49
C LEU A 421 21.31 -11.62 -11.92
N LEU A 422 21.71 -10.47 -12.48
CA LEU A 422 22.24 -10.40 -13.85
C LEU A 422 23.55 -11.17 -13.96
N THR A 423 23.59 -12.17 -14.84
CA THR A 423 24.79 -13.00 -15.07
C THR A 423 25.68 -12.46 -16.20
N PHE A 424 25.47 -11.19 -16.58
CA PHE A 424 26.19 -10.52 -17.64
C PHE A 424 26.38 -9.05 -17.27
N LYS A 425 27.41 -8.42 -17.85
CA LYS A 425 27.64 -6.99 -17.66
C LYS A 425 26.68 -6.17 -18.56
N PRO A 426 25.84 -5.29 -17.99
CA PRO A 426 25.04 -4.34 -18.76
C PRO A 426 25.91 -3.44 -19.63
N THR A 427 25.41 -3.12 -20.82
CA THR A 427 26.09 -2.23 -21.76
C THR A 427 25.07 -1.33 -22.42
N LYS A 428 25.43 -0.07 -22.66
CA LYS A 428 24.56 0.88 -23.36
C LYS A 428 24.13 0.32 -24.73
N PRO A 429 22.82 0.17 -25.00
CA PRO A 429 22.34 -0.21 -26.33
C PRO A 429 22.65 0.87 -27.36
N GLY A 430 22.96 0.49 -28.60
CA GLY A 430 23.42 1.42 -29.65
C GLY A 430 22.43 2.55 -29.97
N ARG A 431 21.12 2.30 -29.84
CA ARG A 431 20.05 3.28 -30.08
C ARG A 431 19.55 3.97 -28.82
N ALA A 432 20.12 3.66 -27.65
CA ALA A 432 19.65 4.24 -26.40
C ALA A 432 20.11 5.69 -26.22
N ILE A 433 19.20 6.55 -25.79
CA ILE A 433 19.47 7.94 -25.44
C ILE A 433 19.81 8.06 -23.96
N GLU A 434 20.71 8.98 -23.60
CA GLU A 434 21.00 9.30 -22.19
C GLU A 434 19.81 10.07 -21.59
N LEU A 435 19.40 9.67 -20.39
CA LEU A 435 18.30 10.27 -19.65
C LEU A 435 18.81 11.09 -18.46
N CYS A 436 18.14 12.20 -18.20
CA CYS A 436 18.29 13.03 -17.01
C CYS A 436 17.03 13.89 -16.85
N ALA A 437 16.89 14.55 -15.69
CA ALA A 437 15.71 15.36 -15.40
C ALA A 437 15.47 16.44 -16.46
N GLU A 438 16.53 17.11 -16.96
CA GLU A 438 16.42 18.11 -18.04
C GLU A 438 15.92 17.50 -19.35
N ALA A 439 16.45 16.32 -19.73
CA ALA A 439 16.09 15.67 -20.98
C ALA A 439 14.61 15.31 -21.05
N MET A 440 13.96 15.12 -19.91
CA MET A 440 12.53 14.85 -19.80
C MET A 440 11.71 16.12 -19.58
N ALA A 441 12.07 16.94 -18.60
CA ALA A 441 11.25 18.07 -18.16
C ALA A 441 11.34 19.33 -19.03
N CYS A 442 12.48 19.57 -19.70
CA CYS A 442 12.64 20.76 -20.53
C CYS A 442 11.81 20.76 -21.82
N PRO A 443 11.68 19.64 -22.55
CA PRO A 443 10.76 19.58 -23.69
C PRO A 443 9.28 19.40 -23.30
N ALA A 444 8.99 19.00 -22.05
CA ALA A 444 7.62 18.82 -21.57
C ALA A 444 6.87 20.15 -21.49
N ASN A 445 5.54 20.09 -21.54
CA ASN A 445 4.65 21.24 -21.39
C ASN A 445 3.39 20.85 -20.60
N GLY A 446 2.52 21.84 -20.32
CA GLY A 446 1.23 21.61 -19.67
C GLY A 446 1.32 20.83 -18.35
N LEU A 447 0.39 19.89 -18.17
CA LEU A 447 0.32 19.05 -16.97
C LEU A 447 1.50 18.07 -16.87
N GLU A 448 2.06 17.59 -17.99
CA GLU A 448 3.25 16.73 -17.96
C GLU A 448 4.42 17.44 -17.26
N LYS A 449 4.74 18.66 -17.70
CA LYS A 449 5.81 19.47 -17.08
C LYS A 449 5.50 19.79 -15.64
N LYS A 450 4.26 20.19 -15.36
CA LYS A 450 3.84 20.52 -13.99
C LYS A 450 4.05 19.34 -13.05
N PHE A 451 3.55 18.15 -13.39
CA PHE A 451 3.65 16.97 -12.54
C PHE A 451 5.09 16.47 -12.40
N MET A 452 5.92 16.60 -13.44
CA MET A 452 7.36 16.37 -13.31
C MET A 452 7.97 17.30 -12.26
N MET A 453 7.73 18.61 -12.33
CA MET A 453 8.27 19.57 -11.36
C MET A 453 7.72 19.36 -9.95
N ASP A 454 6.42 19.09 -9.81
CA ASP A 454 5.76 18.85 -8.52
C ASP A 454 6.27 17.57 -7.83
N SER A 455 6.70 16.58 -8.61
CA SER A 455 7.28 15.32 -8.10
C SER A 455 8.81 15.30 -8.11
N MET A 456 9.45 16.48 -8.21
CA MET A 456 10.87 16.55 -8.43
C MET A 456 11.71 16.32 -7.16
N VAL A 457 12.66 15.38 -7.22
CA VAL A 457 13.68 15.22 -6.16
C VAL A 457 14.73 16.31 -6.31
N MET A 458 14.68 17.34 -5.46
CA MET A 458 15.57 18.50 -5.53
C MET A 458 17.00 18.21 -5.06
N SER A 459 17.16 17.29 -4.11
CA SER A 459 18.45 16.97 -3.49
C SER A 459 18.55 15.48 -3.16
N PRO A 460 19.78 14.91 -3.11
CA PRO A 460 19.98 13.56 -2.59
C PRO A 460 19.42 13.36 -1.18
N ALA A 461 19.06 12.12 -0.85
CA ALA A 461 18.65 11.76 0.50
C ALA A 461 19.83 11.89 1.49
N ASP A 462 19.53 12.26 2.74
CA ASP A 462 20.55 12.31 3.81
C ASP A 462 20.86 10.92 4.37
N THR A 463 19.92 9.99 4.20
CA THR A 463 19.97 8.63 4.72
C THR A 463 20.05 7.63 3.58
N SER A 464 20.55 6.43 3.90
CA SER A 464 20.34 5.29 3.00
C SER A 464 18.84 4.95 2.93
N PRO A 465 18.43 4.20 1.89
CA PRO A 465 17.15 3.50 1.89
C PRO A 465 16.94 2.70 3.18
N CYS A 466 15.69 2.51 3.56
CA CYS A 466 15.31 1.64 4.67
C CYS A 466 15.91 0.23 4.54
N THR A 467 15.99 -0.52 5.64
CA THR A 467 16.48 -1.90 5.63
C THR A 467 15.34 -2.84 5.23
N MET A 468 15.50 -3.52 4.09
CA MET A 468 14.51 -4.47 3.59
C MET A 468 14.40 -5.69 4.52
N PRO A 469 13.20 -6.10 4.94
CA PRO A 469 13.01 -7.32 5.72
C PRO A 469 13.45 -8.59 4.94
N PRO A 470 13.84 -9.66 5.66
CA PRO A 470 14.18 -10.93 5.02
C PRO A 470 12.97 -11.55 4.30
N PRO A 471 13.17 -12.52 3.38
CA PRO A 471 12.06 -13.27 2.80
C PRO A 471 11.23 -13.97 3.89
N TYR A 472 9.99 -14.31 3.57
CA TYR A 472 9.22 -15.21 4.42
C TYR A 472 9.85 -16.60 4.39
N ASP A 473 9.95 -17.27 5.54
CA ASP A 473 10.09 -18.72 5.53
C ASP A 473 8.79 -19.36 5.02
N PRO A 474 8.84 -20.55 4.39
CA PRO A 474 7.66 -21.17 3.79
C PRO A 474 6.47 -21.35 4.78
N PRO A 475 6.68 -21.78 6.04
CA PRO A 475 5.61 -21.81 7.04
C PRO A 475 4.97 -20.44 7.33
N SER A 476 5.77 -19.39 7.52
CA SER A 476 5.25 -18.04 7.75
C SER A 476 4.45 -17.54 6.55
N LEU A 477 4.93 -17.75 5.32
CA LEU A 477 4.20 -17.38 4.10
C LEU A 477 2.87 -18.12 4.00
N HIS A 478 2.88 -19.44 4.26
CA HIS A 478 1.65 -20.23 4.29
C HIS A 478 0.66 -19.74 5.36
N SER A 479 1.16 -19.36 6.53
CA SER A 479 0.33 -18.80 7.61
C SER A 479 -0.35 -17.49 7.22
N VAL A 480 0.33 -16.62 6.46
CA VAL A 480 -0.26 -15.38 5.91
C VAL A 480 -1.44 -15.72 5.00
N PHE A 481 -1.24 -16.62 4.02
CA PHE A 481 -2.30 -17.02 3.11
C PHE A 481 -3.46 -17.71 3.82
N GLN A 482 -3.17 -18.61 4.76
CA GLN A 482 -4.19 -19.32 5.52
C GLN A 482 -5.02 -18.35 6.38
N ARG A 483 -4.38 -17.39 7.06
CA ARG A 483 -5.07 -16.37 7.87
C ARG A 483 -5.99 -15.52 7.01
N ASN A 484 -5.51 -15.03 5.88
CA ASN A 484 -6.30 -14.22 4.97
C ASN A 484 -7.48 -15.02 4.40
N GLY A 485 -7.24 -16.25 3.95
CA GLY A 485 -8.29 -17.15 3.46
C GLY A 485 -9.34 -17.49 4.51
N ASN A 486 -8.94 -17.71 5.76
CA ASN A 486 -9.87 -17.97 6.87
C ASN A 486 -10.73 -16.74 7.20
N SER A 487 -10.15 -15.52 7.18
CA SER A 487 -10.90 -14.27 7.37
C SER A 487 -11.96 -14.08 6.28
N ILE A 488 -11.63 -14.38 5.02
CA ILE A 488 -12.58 -14.29 3.90
C ILE A 488 -13.71 -15.33 4.08
N LYS A 489 -13.38 -16.60 4.34
CA LYS A 489 -14.36 -17.66 4.60
C LYS A 489 -15.30 -17.34 5.76
N GLN A 490 -14.81 -16.65 6.79
CA GLN A 490 -15.64 -16.19 7.89
C GLN A 490 -16.68 -15.16 7.44
N VAL A 491 -16.29 -14.18 6.62
CA VAL A 491 -17.23 -13.20 6.05
C VAL A 491 -18.27 -13.88 5.16
N GLU A 492 -17.85 -14.83 4.32
CA GLU A 492 -18.76 -15.62 3.47
C GLU A 492 -19.78 -16.42 4.29
N ALA A 493 -19.35 -16.99 5.43
CA ALA A 493 -20.25 -17.69 6.34
C ALA A 493 -21.29 -16.74 6.98
N TRP A 494 -20.86 -15.56 7.43
CA TRP A 494 -21.77 -14.54 7.96
C TRP A 494 -22.77 -14.05 6.91
N GLU A 495 -22.30 -13.83 5.68
CA GLU A 495 -23.15 -13.42 4.58
C GLU A 495 -24.21 -14.49 4.27
N LYS A 496 -23.80 -15.76 4.22
CA LYS A 496 -24.72 -16.88 4.01
C LYS A 496 -25.80 -16.93 5.09
N GLU A 497 -25.40 -16.85 6.36
CA GLU A 497 -26.34 -16.85 7.49
C GLU A 497 -27.32 -15.67 7.42
N TYR A 498 -26.83 -14.48 7.11
CA TYR A 498 -27.66 -13.29 6.94
C TYR A 498 -28.76 -13.52 5.89
N TRP A 499 -28.41 -14.06 4.73
CA TRP A 499 -29.39 -14.29 3.66
C TRP A 499 -30.33 -15.46 3.92
N ASP A 500 -29.83 -16.55 4.52
CA ASP A 500 -30.67 -17.67 4.94
C ASP A 500 -31.74 -17.22 5.94
N ASN A 501 -31.42 -16.23 6.80
CA ASN A 501 -32.37 -15.65 7.74
C ASN A 501 -33.37 -14.70 7.06
N GLN A 502 -32.96 -13.91 6.06
CA GLN A 502 -33.88 -13.08 5.27
C GLN A 502 -34.91 -13.92 4.52
N ILE A 503 -34.49 -15.05 3.91
CA ILE A 503 -35.39 -15.96 3.19
C ILE A 503 -36.42 -16.62 4.13
N LYS A 504 -36.06 -16.88 5.39
CA LYS A 504 -37.01 -17.42 6.38
C LYS A 504 -38.04 -16.39 6.85
N GLN A 505 -37.76 -15.10 6.67
CA GLN A 505 -38.62 -13.99 7.10
C GLN A 505 -39.53 -13.46 5.99
N SER A 506 -39.19 -13.75 4.72
CA SER A 506 -40.03 -13.52 3.53
C SER A 506 -40.99 -14.67 3.29
#